data_AF-A0A7V5WE07-F1
#
_entry.id   AF-A0A7V5WE07-F1
#
_cell.length_a   1.000
_cell.length_b   1.000
_cell.length_c   1.000
_cell.angle_alpha   90.00
_cell.angle_beta   90.00
_cell.angle_gamma   90.00
#
_symmetry.space_group_name_H-M   'P 1'
#
loop_
_entity.id
_entity.type
_entity.pdbx_description
1 polymer ?
#
loop_
_entity_poly.entity_id
_entity_poly.type
_entity_poly.pdbx_seq_one_letter_code
_entity_poly.pdbx_strand_id
1 'polypeptide(L)'
;MGAMTTGKRGLAIAAAVLLCAVLAVGVGYALAHVGPLVTGVLLAGLFIGLWMLRDIEVAYWGVIGVIVLLPFASFPFDIGFTPTLLDAALGALFAVWLLQVAVGGQRRLVGTPLGPFVGLFMLLAVGSFVFGLAYIPPTSYVLRHFAEILLSVGLFFLVVNTVQDEGRLRRVVRALLLGACAAAALGIVLYIIAAYVSADFVIRLLSALGRLGYPTGPGVLRYIRDDPELPMRATSTSVDPNVLGSLLNITLGIGVPQLFAARPLL
;
A
#
# COMPACT_ATOMS: atom_id res chain seq x y z
N MET A 1 23.37 -43.55 11.86
CA MET A 1 22.45 -42.55 11.26
C MET A 1 22.72 -41.09 11.67
N GLY A 2 23.94 -40.71 12.12
CA GLY A 2 24.22 -39.36 12.65
C GLY A 2 25.20 -38.48 11.85
N ALA A 3 25.85 -38.98 10.79
CA ALA A 3 26.96 -38.28 10.12
C ALA A 3 26.55 -37.41 8.90
N MET A 4 25.35 -37.63 8.33
CA MET A 4 24.91 -36.92 7.12
C MET A 4 24.31 -35.52 7.37
N THR A 5 24.07 -35.15 8.63
CA THR A 5 23.48 -33.85 9.02
C THR A 5 24.54 -32.79 9.31
N THR A 6 25.76 -33.17 9.69
CA THR A 6 26.84 -32.24 10.08
C THR A 6 27.44 -31.49 8.90
N GLY A 7 27.65 -32.14 7.76
CA GLY A 7 28.22 -31.51 6.55
C GLY A 7 27.30 -30.44 5.93
N LYS A 8 25.98 -30.69 5.90
CA LYS A 8 24.98 -29.71 5.42
C LYS A 8 24.85 -28.51 6.36
N ARG A 9 24.99 -28.73 7.67
CA ARG A 9 25.00 -27.66 8.68
C ARG A 9 26.25 -26.77 8.55
N GLY A 10 27.43 -27.36 8.34
CA GLY A 10 28.66 -26.59 8.12
C GLY A 10 28.59 -25.73 6.85
N LEU A 11 28.07 -26.29 5.76
CA LEU A 11 27.87 -25.55 4.50
C LEU A 11 26.85 -24.40 4.65
N ALA A 12 25.77 -24.63 5.38
CA ALA A 12 24.77 -23.60 5.66
C ALA A 12 25.32 -22.47 6.54
N ILE A 13 26.14 -22.79 7.54
CA ILE A 13 26.81 -21.80 8.38
C ILE A 13 27.81 -20.98 7.56
N ALA A 14 28.63 -21.64 6.72
CA ALA A 14 29.58 -20.95 5.84
C ALA A 14 28.87 -20.02 4.85
N ALA A 15 27.76 -20.48 4.24
CA ALA A 15 26.95 -19.66 3.35
C ALA A 15 26.30 -18.48 4.08
N ALA A 16 25.83 -18.66 5.32
CA ALA A 16 25.27 -17.58 6.12
C ALA A 16 26.34 -16.55 6.50
N VAL A 17 27.53 -16.98 6.91
CA VAL A 17 28.65 -16.07 7.23
C VAL A 17 29.09 -15.29 6.00
N LEU A 18 29.21 -15.94 4.84
CA LEU A 18 29.54 -15.28 3.58
C LEU A 18 28.48 -14.22 3.21
N LEU A 19 27.20 -14.58 3.33
CA LEU A 19 26.10 -13.66 3.07
C LEU A 19 26.13 -12.45 4.03
N CYS A 20 26.34 -12.69 5.33
CA CYS A 20 26.49 -11.62 6.31
C CYS A 20 27.68 -10.71 6.00
N ALA A 21 28.82 -11.27 5.59
CA ALA A 21 30.00 -10.49 5.22
C ALA A 21 29.75 -9.63 3.98
N VAL A 22 29.14 -10.19 2.93
CA VAL A 22 28.75 -9.44 1.72
C VAL A 22 27.77 -8.32 2.04
N LEU A 23 26.75 -8.60 2.85
CA LEU A 23 25.79 -7.59 3.29
C LEU A 23 26.48 -6.49 4.13
N ALA A 24 27.37 -6.85 5.05
CA ALA A 24 28.09 -5.88 5.88
C ALA A 24 28.99 -4.96 5.03
N VAL A 25 29.70 -5.51 4.03
CA VAL A 25 30.50 -4.73 3.07
C VAL A 25 29.61 -3.82 2.24
N GLY A 26 28.48 -4.32 1.74
CA GLY A 26 27.52 -3.52 0.97
C GLY A 26 26.93 -2.36 1.79
N VAL A 27 26.60 -2.61 3.06
CA VAL A 27 26.13 -1.57 3.98
C VAL A 27 27.22 -0.55 4.30
N GLY A 28 28.45 -1.00 4.57
CA GLY A 28 29.58 -0.11 4.80
C GLY A 28 29.86 0.79 3.61
N TYR A 29 29.79 0.25 2.39
CA TYR A 29 29.93 1.01 1.15
C TYR A 29 28.80 2.04 0.97
N ALA A 30 27.54 1.64 1.21
CA ALA A 30 26.38 2.51 1.11
C ALA A 30 26.45 3.68 2.12
N LEU A 31 26.84 3.38 3.37
CA LEU A 31 27.04 4.39 4.41
C LEU A 31 28.08 5.45 3.99
N ALA A 32 29.16 5.01 3.34
CA ALA A 32 30.23 5.90 2.90
C ALA A 32 29.84 6.81 1.71
N HIS A 33 29.03 6.31 0.77
CA HIS A 33 28.74 7.03 -0.48
C HIS A 33 27.41 7.79 -0.48
N VAL A 34 26.36 7.21 0.10
CA VAL A 34 24.98 7.74 0.02
C VAL A 34 24.54 8.35 1.35
N GLY A 35 25.34 8.16 2.40
CA GLY A 35 25.13 8.70 3.74
C GLY A 35 24.22 7.85 4.63
N PRO A 36 24.16 8.18 5.93
CA PRO A 36 23.49 7.35 6.94
C PRO A 36 21.98 7.23 6.72
N LEU A 37 21.32 8.32 6.33
CA LEU A 37 19.87 8.37 6.22
C LEU A 37 19.37 7.49 5.06
N VAL A 38 19.95 7.63 3.87
CA VAL A 38 19.56 6.84 2.69
C VAL A 38 19.87 5.36 2.91
N THR A 39 21.03 5.06 3.50
CA THR A 39 21.39 3.67 3.83
C THR A 39 20.44 3.05 4.84
N GLY A 40 20.00 3.82 5.85
CA GLY A 40 18.99 3.38 6.81
C GLY A 40 17.64 3.07 6.14
N VAL A 41 17.19 3.92 5.21
CA VAL A 41 15.96 3.69 4.43
C VAL A 41 16.08 2.43 3.57
N LEU A 42 17.21 2.24 2.88
CA LEU A 42 17.46 1.05 2.06
C LEU A 42 17.46 -0.23 2.91
N LEU A 43 18.05 -0.20 4.11
CA LEU A 43 18.05 -1.34 5.01
C LEU A 43 16.67 -1.66 5.58
N ALA A 44 15.92 -0.63 5.96
CA ALA A 44 14.53 -0.81 6.37
C ALA A 44 13.70 -1.41 5.23
N GLY A 45 13.86 -0.90 4.01
CA GLY A 45 13.20 -1.43 2.81
C GLY A 45 13.56 -2.89 2.53
N LEU A 46 14.84 -3.26 2.63
CA LEU A 46 15.30 -4.64 2.49
C LEU A 46 14.70 -5.55 3.56
N PHE A 47 14.73 -5.12 4.83
CA PHE A 47 14.14 -5.86 5.94
C PHE A 47 12.65 -6.10 5.73
N ILE A 48 11.91 -5.04 5.38
CA ILE A 48 10.47 -5.13 5.09
C ILE A 48 10.23 -6.05 3.91
N GLY A 49 10.99 -5.93 2.82
CA GLY A 49 10.86 -6.80 1.65
C GLY A 49 11.10 -8.28 1.96
N LEU A 50 12.13 -8.59 2.75
CA LEU A 50 12.39 -9.96 3.22
C LEU A 50 11.28 -10.46 4.16
N TRP A 51 10.74 -9.57 5.00
CA TRP A 51 9.62 -9.90 5.87
C TRP A 51 8.35 -10.18 5.07
N MET A 52 8.06 -9.39 4.03
CA MET A 52 6.94 -9.62 3.11
C MET A 52 7.07 -10.97 2.38
N LEU A 53 8.27 -11.36 1.96
CA LEU A 53 8.51 -12.67 1.35
C LEU A 53 8.20 -13.82 2.31
N ARG A 54 8.52 -13.64 3.60
CA ARG A 54 8.21 -14.61 4.65
C ARG A 54 6.73 -14.64 4.99
N ASP A 55 6.06 -13.49 5.02
CA ASP A 55 4.66 -13.35 5.39
C ASP A 55 3.96 -12.29 4.52
N ILE A 56 3.06 -12.74 3.66
CA ILE A 56 2.30 -11.88 2.75
C ILE A 56 1.39 -10.89 3.49
N GLU A 57 1.05 -11.16 4.77
CA GLU A 57 0.24 -10.24 5.57
C GLU A 57 0.94 -8.89 5.79
N VAL A 58 2.27 -8.87 5.84
CA VAL A 58 3.04 -7.64 5.94
C VAL A 58 2.85 -6.79 4.68
N ALA A 59 2.78 -7.42 3.50
CA ALA A 59 2.48 -6.73 2.25
C ALA A 59 1.06 -6.16 2.25
N TYR A 60 0.08 -6.90 2.80
CA TYR A 60 -1.27 -6.39 3.01
C TYR A 60 -1.32 -5.18 3.95
N TRP A 61 -0.62 -5.22 5.08
CA TRP A 61 -0.56 -4.09 6.00
C TRP A 61 0.10 -2.87 5.35
N GLY A 62 1.11 -3.08 4.50
CA GLY A 62 1.70 -2.02 3.69
C GLY A 62 0.66 -1.35 2.78
N VAL A 63 -0.07 -2.13 1.99
CA VAL A 63 -1.12 -1.61 1.10
C VAL A 63 -2.21 -0.89 1.89
N ILE A 64 -2.73 -1.48 2.97
CA ILE A 64 -3.76 -0.86 3.82
C ILE A 64 -3.23 0.44 4.43
N GLY A 65 -2.01 0.44 4.96
CA GLY A 65 -1.38 1.63 5.55
C GLY A 65 -1.27 2.76 4.54
N VAL A 66 -0.87 2.46 3.30
CA VAL A 66 -0.80 3.45 2.22
C VAL A 66 -2.19 3.98 1.88
N ILE A 67 -3.17 3.12 1.62
CA ILE A 67 -4.54 3.54 1.25
C ILE A 67 -5.16 4.43 2.34
N VAL A 68 -4.92 4.10 3.60
CA VAL A 68 -5.60 4.74 4.72
C VAL A 68 -4.90 6.00 5.21
N LEU A 69 -3.57 5.98 5.29
CA LEU A 69 -2.80 7.07 5.89
C LEU A 69 -2.09 7.93 4.86
N LEU A 70 -1.69 7.38 3.71
CA LEU A 70 -0.86 8.09 2.73
C LEU A 70 -1.32 7.85 1.27
N PRO A 71 -2.61 8.03 0.94
CA PRO A 71 -3.14 7.63 -0.37
C PRO A 71 -2.57 8.41 -1.56
N PHE A 72 -2.01 9.61 -1.33
CA PHE A 72 -1.43 10.45 -2.37
C PHE A 72 0.10 10.48 -2.35
N ALA A 73 0.73 9.63 -1.53
CA ALA A 73 2.18 9.58 -1.48
C ALA A 73 2.76 9.05 -2.79
N SER A 74 3.79 9.71 -3.29
CA SER A 74 4.58 9.30 -4.44
C SER A 74 6.07 9.43 -4.15
N PHE A 75 6.88 8.74 -4.95
CA PHE A 75 8.33 8.80 -4.81
C PHE A 75 8.88 10.12 -5.37
N PRO A 76 9.95 10.68 -4.76
CA PRO A 76 10.54 11.96 -5.16
C PRO A 76 11.45 11.84 -6.40
N PHE A 77 11.26 10.83 -7.24
CA PHE A 77 12.05 10.58 -8.44
C PHE A 77 11.15 10.15 -9.61
N ASP A 78 11.61 10.43 -10.83
CA ASP A 78 10.90 10.14 -12.08
C ASP A 78 11.69 9.11 -12.89
N ILE A 79 11.03 8.02 -13.31
CA ILE A 79 11.58 6.95 -14.16
C ILE A 79 10.87 6.94 -15.53
N GLY A 80 10.40 8.11 -15.99
CA GLY A 80 9.48 8.27 -17.13
C GLY A 80 8.00 8.33 -16.69
N PHE A 81 7.75 8.08 -15.41
CA PHE A 81 6.59 8.48 -14.63
C PHE A 81 6.99 8.54 -13.15
N THR A 82 6.20 9.23 -12.32
CA THR A 82 6.35 9.25 -10.86
C THR A 82 5.53 8.10 -10.24
N PRO A 83 6.18 7.02 -9.74
CA PRO A 83 5.45 5.93 -9.10
C PRO A 83 4.80 6.41 -7.80
N THR A 84 3.57 5.97 -7.54
CA THR A 84 2.94 6.20 -6.25
C THR A 84 3.44 5.18 -5.22
N LEU A 85 3.30 5.50 -3.94
CA LEU A 85 3.56 4.55 -2.86
C LEU A 85 2.59 3.37 -2.92
N LEU A 86 1.37 3.61 -3.44
CA LEU A 86 0.38 2.57 -3.69
C LEU A 86 0.83 1.63 -4.81
N ASP A 87 1.36 2.17 -5.92
CA ASP A 87 1.91 1.38 -7.02
C ASP A 87 3.00 0.43 -6.52
N ALA A 88 3.92 0.94 -5.69
CA ALA A 88 4.98 0.12 -5.11
C ALA A 88 4.44 -0.92 -4.11
N ALA A 89 3.48 -0.57 -3.26
CA ALA A 89 2.89 -1.50 -2.30
C ALA A 89 2.11 -2.62 -3.00
N LEU A 90 1.31 -2.28 -4.02
CA LEU A 90 0.61 -3.25 -4.85
C LEU A 90 1.59 -4.12 -5.63
N GLY A 91 2.58 -3.50 -6.30
CA GLY A 91 3.62 -4.22 -7.02
C GLY A 91 4.37 -5.21 -6.12
N ALA A 92 4.73 -4.80 -4.91
CA ALA A 92 5.36 -5.67 -3.92
C ALA A 92 4.43 -6.81 -3.49
N LEU A 93 3.15 -6.54 -3.20
CA LEU A 93 2.17 -7.56 -2.84
C LEU A 93 2.01 -8.61 -3.95
N PHE A 94 1.86 -8.18 -5.21
CA PHE A 94 1.78 -9.08 -6.36
C PHE A 94 3.09 -9.84 -6.60
N ALA A 95 4.25 -9.18 -6.50
CA ALA A 95 5.53 -9.83 -6.67
C ALA A 95 5.77 -10.92 -5.62
N VAL A 96 5.48 -10.63 -4.35
CA VAL A 96 5.56 -11.60 -3.25
C VAL A 96 4.62 -12.78 -3.50
N TRP A 97 3.38 -12.51 -3.90
CA TRP A 97 2.43 -13.56 -4.23
C TRP A 97 2.91 -14.45 -5.38
N LEU A 98 3.36 -13.87 -6.49
CA LEU A 98 3.89 -14.61 -7.64
C LEU A 98 5.13 -15.44 -7.27
N LEU A 99 6.03 -14.90 -6.45
CA LEU A 99 7.19 -15.64 -5.95
C LEU A 99 6.78 -16.82 -5.06
N GLN A 100 5.79 -16.65 -4.19
CA GLN A 100 5.26 -17.74 -3.36
C GLN A 100 4.61 -18.84 -4.21
N VAL A 101 3.93 -18.48 -5.29
CA VAL A 101 3.39 -19.43 -6.27
C VAL A 101 4.53 -20.17 -6.98
N ALA A 102 5.54 -19.46 -7.48
CA ALA A 102 6.67 -20.03 -8.20
C ALA A 102 7.52 -21.00 -7.35
N VAL A 103 7.72 -20.68 -6.06
CA VAL A 103 8.45 -21.54 -5.10
C VAL A 103 7.59 -22.74 -4.64
N GLY A 104 6.33 -22.82 -5.06
CA GLY A 104 5.42 -23.92 -4.74
C GLY A 104 4.81 -23.83 -3.34
N GLY A 105 4.85 -22.64 -2.72
CA GLY A 105 4.17 -22.33 -1.47
C GLY A 105 2.64 -22.33 -1.62
N GLN A 106 2.13 -22.02 -2.81
CA GLN A 106 0.72 -22.16 -3.18
C GLN A 106 0.52 -23.21 -4.27
N ARG A 107 0.15 -24.43 -3.86
CA ARG A 107 0.01 -25.58 -4.78
C ARG A 107 -1.32 -25.65 -5.52
N ARG A 108 -2.35 -24.92 -5.07
CA ARG A 108 -3.67 -24.91 -5.69
C ARG A 108 -4.18 -23.48 -5.74
N LEU A 109 -4.48 -23.02 -6.95
CA LEU A 109 -5.21 -21.77 -7.16
C LEU A 109 -6.69 -22.03 -6.91
N VAL A 110 -7.30 -21.25 -6.04
CA VAL A 110 -8.72 -21.32 -5.71
C VAL A 110 -9.47 -20.38 -6.65
N GLY A 111 -10.38 -20.96 -7.44
CA GLY A 111 -11.31 -20.22 -8.27
C GLY A 111 -12.61 -19.93 -7.52
N THR A 112 -13.29 -18.85 -7.92
CA THR A 112 -14.66 -18.55 -7.50
C THR A 112 -15.56 -18.46 -8.73
N PRO A 113 -16.89 -18.66 -8.60
CA PRO A 113 -17.82 -18.47 -9.71
C PRO A 113 -17.80 -17.05 -10.30
N LEU A 114 -17.37 -16.06 -9.51
CA LEU A 114 -17.20 -14.67 -9.95
C LEU A 114 -15.92 -14.43 -10.74
N GLY A 115 -14.90 -15.29 -10.59
CA GLY A 115 -13.59 -15.15 -11.24
C GLY A 115 -13.67 -14.98 -12.76
N PRO A 116 -14.43 -15.80 -13.50
CA PRO A 116 -14.61 -15.60 -14.94
C PRO A 116 -15.23 -14.26 -15.31
N PHE A 117 -16.18 -13.73 -14.54
CA PHE A 117 -16.81 -12.43 -14.80
C PHE A 117 -15.85 -11.27 -14.55
N VAL A 118 -15.04 -11.35 -13.48
CA VAL A 118 -13.98 -10.37 -13.22
C VAL A 118 -12.92 -10.42 -14.31
N GLY A 119 -12.52 -11.63 -14.74
CA GLY A 119 -11.60 -11.83 -15.85
C GLY A 119 -12.14 -11.25 -17.17
N LEU A 120 -13.43 -11.48 -17.47
CA LEU A 120 -14.09 -10.91 -18.63
C LEU A 120 -14.12 -9.38 -18.57
N PHE A 121 -14.41 -8.80 -17.40
CA PHE A 121 -14.35 -7.36 -17.21
C PHE A 121 -12.94 -6.80 -17.47
N MET A 122 -11.90 -7.47 -16.97
CA MET A 122 -10.50 -7.07 -17.25
C MET A 122 -10.17 -7.18 -18.74
N LEU A 123 -10.59 -8.25 -19.42
CA LEU A 123 -10.40 -8.42 -20.86
C LEU A 123 -11.10 -7.33 -21.67
N LEU A 124 -12.34 -7.00 -21.30
CA LEU A 124 -13.08 -5.89 -21.91
C LEU A 124 -12.38 -4.55 -21.66
N ALA A 125 -11.90 -4.30 -20.44
CA ALA A 125 -11.16 -3.08 -20.12
C ALA A 125 -9.88 -2.96 -20.96
N VAL A 126 -9.11 -4.04 -21.09
CA VAL A 126 -7.92 -4.10 -21.96
C VAL A 126 -8.29 -3.86 -23.42
N GLY A 127 -9.34 -4.53 -23.92
CA GLY A 127 -9.84 -4.33 -25.28
C GLY A 127 -10.22 -2.88 -25.53
N SER A 128 -11.08 -2.30 -24.68
CA SER A 128 -11.50 -0.90 -24.76
C SER A 128 -10.32 0.07 -24.70
N PHE A 129 -9.32 -0.18 -23.85
CA PHE A 129 -8.11 0.63 -23.78
C PHE A 129 -7.34 0.58 -25.09
N VAL A 130 -7.06 -0.62 -25.61
CA VAL A 130 -6.33 -0.82 -26.87
C VAL A 130 -7.07 -0.18 -28.05
N PHE A 131 -8.39 -0.35 -28.15
CA PHE A 131 -9.20 0.33 -29.17
C PHE A 131 -9.17 1.86 -29.00
N GLY A 132 -9.12 2.36 -27.77
CA GLY A 132 -9.00 3.79 -27.47
C GLY A 132 -7.69 4.42 -27.94
N LEU A 133 -6.59 3.65 -28.00
CA LEU A 133 -5.29 4.12 -28.47
C LEU A 133 -5.29 4.56 -29.95
N ALA A 134 -6.28 4.10 -30.74
CA ALA A 134 -6.46 4.56 -32.11
C ALA A 134 -6.82 6.05 -32.20
N TYR A 135 -7.40 6.62 -31.14
CA TYR A 135 -7.88 8.01 -31.11
C TYR A 135 -6.94 8.93 -30.32
N ILE A 136 -6.24 8.41 -29.31
CA ILE A 136 -5.39 9.20 -28.42
C ILE A 136 -4.07 8.44 -28.17
N PRO A 137 -2.91 9.01 -28.50
CA PRO A 137 -1.62 8.40 -28.19
C PRO A 137 -1.46 8.16 -26.68
N PRO A 138 -0.93 7.00 -26.26
CA PRO A 138 -0.73 6.72 -24.85
C PRO A 138 0.38 7.60 -24.28
N THR A 139 0.09 8.27 -23.17
CA THR A 139 1.11 8.92 -22.33
C THR A 139 1.55 7.97 -21.23
N SER A 140 2.75 8.19 -20.66
CA SER A 140 3.23 7.39 -19.52
C SER A 140 2.25 7.40 -18.35
N TYR A 141 1.59 8.55 -18.10
CA TYR A 141 0.56 8.67 -17.08
C TYR A 141 -0.63 7.75 -17.36
N VAL A 142 -1.16 7.76 -18.58
CA VAL A 142 -2.32 6.96 -18.95
C VAL A 142 -2.01 5.46 -18.87
N LEU A 143 -0.83 5.05 -19.34
CA LEU A 143 -0.39 3.66 -19.26
C LEU A 143 -0.24 3.18 -17.80
N ARG A 144 0.44 3.97 -16.97
CA ARG A 144 0.63 3.68 -15.54
C ARG A 144 -0.72 3.57 -14.82
N HIS A 145 -1.57 4.58 -14.99
CA HIS A 145 -2.86 4.64 -14.31
C HIS A 145 -3.79 3.51 -14.76
N PHE A 146 -3.77 3.15 -16.05
CA PHE A 146 -4.50 1.98 -16.54
C PHE A 146 -3.99 0.68 -15.92
N ALA A 147 -2.67 0.50 -15.83
CA ALA A 147 -2.06 -0.66 -15.17
C ALA A 147 -2.41 -0.70 -13.67
N GLU A 148 -2.42 0.44 -12.98
CA GLU A 148 -2.83 0.58 -11.59
C GLU A 148 -4.29 0.13 -11.38
N ILE A 149 -5.21 0.52 -12.27
CA ILE A 149 -6.60 0.05 -12.26
C ILE A 149 -6.67 -1.47 -12.46
N LEU A 150 -5.92 -2.02 -13.44
CA LEU A 150 -5.90 -3.47 -13.67
C LEU A 150 -5.33 -4.24 -12.48
N LEU A 151 -4.28 -3.74 -11.83
CA LEU A 151 -3.73 -4.34 -10.61
C LEU A 151 -4.75 -4.28 -9.47
N SER A 152 -5.47 -3.16 -9.32
CA SER A 152 -6.52 -2.99 -8.30
C SER A 152 -7.67 -3.98 -8.50
N VAL A 153 -8.10 -4.20 -9.74
CA VAL A 153 -9.11 -5.22 -10.07
C VAL A 153 -8.55 -6.63 -9.88
N GLY A 154 -7.30 -6.86 -10.30
CA GLY A 154 -6.59 -8.13 -10.14
C GLY A 154 -6.40 -8.54 -8.67
N LEU A 155 -6.44 -7.57 -7.76
CA LEU A 155 -6.36 -7.77 -6.31
C LEU A 155 -7.47 -8.72 -5.81
N PHE A 156 -8.59 -8.79 -6.52
CA PHE A 156 -9.63 -9.81 -6.34
C PHE A 156 -9.05 -11.23 -6.34
N PHE A 157 -8.29 -11.61 -7.38
CA PHE A 157 -7.74 -12.96 -7.50
C PHE A 157 -6.69 -13.22 -6.42
N LEU A 158 -5.88 -12.21 -6.12
CA LEU A 158 -4.85 -12.31 -5.09
C LEU A 158 -5.47 -12.52 -3.71
N VAL A 159 -6.47 -11.72 -3.32
CA VAL A 159 -7.20 -11.86 -2.05
C VAL A 159 -7.92 -13.20 -1.96
N VAL A 160 -8.62 -13.61 -3.02
CA VAL A 160 -9.26 -14.93 -3.08
C VAL A 160 -8.23 -16.02 -2.82
N ASN A 161 -7.04 -15.97 -3.41
CA ASN A 161 -6.07 -17.07 -3.26
C ASN A 161 -5.28 -17.04 -1.95
N THR A 162 -5.15 -15.89 -1.31
CA THR A 162 -4.26 -15.71 -0.15
C THR A 162 -5.03 -15.59 1.17
N VAL A 163 -6.23 -15.02 1.19
CA VAL A 163 -7.08 -14.85 2.38
C VAL A 163 -8.07 -16.00 2.47
N GLN A 164 -7.54 -17.20 2.75
CA GLN A 164 -8.31 -18.45 2.82
C GLN A 164 -8.60 -18.91 4.25
N ASP A 165 -7.96 -18.30 5.25
CA ASP A 165 -8.17 -18.59 6.66
C ASP A 165 -8.90 -17.45 7.39
N GLU A 166 -9.78 -17.82 8.32
CA GLU A 166 -10.55 -16.87 9.13
C GLU A 166 -9.63 -15.92 9.91
N GLY A 167 -8.47 -16.43 10.36
CA GLY A 167 -7.49 -15.64 11.12
C GLY A 167 -6.90 -14.48 10.30
N ARG A 168 -6.51 -14.74 9.05
CA ARG A 168 -5.99 -13.74 8.13
C ARG A 168 -7.07 -12.76 7.70
N LEU A 169 -8.27 -13.25 7.39
CA LEU A 169 -9.41 -12.37 7.11
C LEU A 169 -9.66 -11.41 8.26
N ARG A 170 -9.69 -11.93 9.50
CA ARG A 170 -9.81 -11.16 10.73
C ARG A 170 -8.72 -10.11 10.85
N ARG A 171 -7.45 -10.46 10.65
CA ARG A 171 -6.31 -9.52 10.74
C ARG A 171 -6.37 -8.42 9.68
N VAL A 172 -6.68 -8.77 8.43
CA VAL A 172 -6.80 -7.80 7.32
C VAL A 172 -7.96 -6.83 7.56
N VAL A 173 -9.14 -7.34 7.92
CA VAL A 173 -10.31 -6.50 8.21
C VAL A 173 -10.06 -5.61 9.44
N ARG A 174 -9.49 -6.16 10.52
CA ARG A 174 -9.12 -5.36 11.70
C ARG A 174 -8.11 -4.28 11.35
N ALA A 175 -7.08 -4.58 10.57
CA ALA A 175 -6.09 -3.59 10.13
C ALA A 175 -6.76 -2.45 9.35
N LEU A 176 -7.69 -2.77 8.45
CA LEU A 176 -8.47 -1.78 7.70
C LEU A 176 -9.34 -0.91 8.62
N LEU A 177 -10.08 -1.52 9.55
CA LEU A 177 -10.96 -0.81 10.49
C LEU A 177 -10.18 0.07 11.47
N LEU A 178 -9.08 -0.44 12.05
CA LEU A 178 -8.21 0.32 12.93
C LEU A 178 -7.51 1.45 12.18
N GLY A 179 -7.06 1.20 10.95
CA GLY A 179 -6.52 2.23 10.07
C GLY A 179 -7.54 3.33 9.84
N ALA A 180 -8.77 3.00 9.43
CA ALA A 180 -9.79 3.99 9.12
C ALA A 180 -10.19 4.78 10.37
N CYS A 181 -10.23 4.14 11.54
CA CYS A 181 -10.40 4.82 12.82
C CYS A 181 -9.26 5.82 13.08
N ALA A 182 -8.01 5.42 12.86
CA ALA A 182 -6.86 6.32 12.98
C ALA A 182 -6.93 7.49 12.00
N ALA A 183 -7.31 7.26 10.74
CA ALA A 183 -7.49 8.30 9.74
C ALA A 183 -8.63 9.27 10.09
N ALA A 184 -9.74 8.76 10.65
CA ALA A 184 -10.85 9.57 11.15
C ALA A 184 -10.41 10.43 12.34
N ALA A 185 -9.76 9.83 13.34
CA ALA A 185 -9.25 10.52 14.51
C ALA A 185 -8.25 11.62 14.10
N LEU A 186 -7.33 11.32 13.18
CA LEU A 186 -6.41 12.30 12.63
C LEU A 186 -7.14 13.43 11.90
N GLY A 187 -8.17 13.10 11.11
CA GLY A 187 -9.02 14.09 10.45
C GLY A 187 -9.72 15.02 11.44
N ILE A 188 -10.26 14.49 12.54
CA ILE A 188 -10.91 15.27 13.61
C ILE A 188 -9.89 16.16 14.31
N VAL A 189 -8.73 15.61 14.69
CA VAL A 189 -7.68 16.36 15.38
C VAL A 189 -7.17 17.52 14.51
N LEU A 190 -6.87 17.25 13.23
CA LEU A 190 -6.43 18.30 12.31
C LEU A 190 -7.51 19.35 12.07
N TYR A 191 -8.78 18.93 11.97
CA TYR A 191 -9.91 19.85 11.87
C TYR A 191 -10.02 20.78 13.08
N ILE A 192 -9.97 20.23 14.29
CA ILE A 192 -10.07 20.99 15.53
C ILE A 192 -8.89 21.96 15.65
N ILE A 193 -7.66 21.50 15.37
CA ILE A 193 -6.48 22.37 15.42
C ILE A 193 -6.62 23.50 14.39
N ALA A 194 -7.03 23.20 13.15
CA ALA A 194 -7.18 24.22 12.13
C ALA A 194 -8.27 25.25 12.47
N ALA A 195 -9.39 24.80 13.02
CA ALA A 195 -10.55 25.66 13.32
C ALA A 195 -10.39 26.49 14.60
N TYR A 196 -9.76 25.94 15.64
CA TYR A 196 -9.74 26.58 16.97
C TYR A 196 -8.35 27.02 17.44
N VAL A 197 -7.26 26.52 16.82
CA VAL A 197 -5.89 26.82 17.26
C VAL A 197 -5.13 27.62 16.21
N SER A 198 -4.87 27.03 15.04
CA SER A 198 -4.16 27.69 13.94
C SER A 198 -4.30 26.89 12.64
N ALA A 199 -4.91 27.51 11.63
CA ALA A 199 -4.95 26.97 10.26
C ALA A 199 -3.54 26.90 9.64
N ASP A 200 -2.70 27.92 9.86
CA ASP A 200 -1.33 27.96 9.33
C ASP A 200 -0.46 26.80 9.83
N PHE A 201 -0.65 26.40 11.09
CA PHE A 201 0.06 25.24 11.64
C PHE A 201 -0.31 23.95 10.89
N VAL A 202 -1.60 23.72 10.64
CA VAL A 202 -2.07 22.54 9.91
C VAL A 202 -1.63 22.59 8.44
N ILE A 203 -1.68 23.76 7.81
CA ILE A 203 -1.15 23.95 6.45
C ILE A 203 0.33 23.59 6.40
N ARG A 204 1.15 24.05 7.34
CA ARG A 204 2.58 23.71 7.40
C ARG A 204 2.81 22.22 7.61
N LEU A 205 2.04 21.61 8.52
CA LEU A 205 2.16 20.18 8.83
C LEU A 205 1.82 19.32 7.61
N LEU A 206 0.70 19.58 6.96
CA LEU A 206 0.29 18.83 5.76
C LEU A 206 1.17 19.17 4.55
N SER A 207 1.62 20.42 4.41
CA SER A 207 2.58 20.81 3.36
C SER A 207 3.95 20.15 3.54
N ALA A 208 4.31 19.70 4.75
CA ALA A 208 5.52 18.92 4.96
C ALA A 208 5.48 17.55 4.23
N LEU A 209 4.28 17.02 3.97
CA LEU A 209 4.08 15.84 3.12
C LEU A 209 4.41 16.13 1.65
N GLY A 210 4.61 17.38 1.24
CA GLY A 210 5.03 17.73 -0.12
C GLY A 210 6.31 17.04 -0.57
N ARG A 211 7.16 16.60 0.37
CA ARG A 211 8.33 15.73 0.10
C ARG A 211 7.96 14.36 -0.48
N LEU A 212 6.73 13.92 -0.24
CA LEU A 212 6.11 12.70 -0.77
C LEU A 212 5.15 13.01 -1.93
N GLY A 213 5.28 14.16 -2.60
CA GLY A 213 4.45 14.54 -3.74
C GLY A 213 3.02 14.98 -3.39
N TYR A 214 2.74 15.28 -2.13
CA TYR A 214 1.45 15.83 -1.71
C TYR A 214 1.25 17.29 -2.17
N PRO A 215 -0.01 17.74 -2.33
CA PRO A 215 -0.31 19.16 -2.50
C PRO A 215 0.22 20.00 -1.33
N THR A 216 0.68 21.22 -1.63
CA THR A 216 1.24 22.15 -0.63
C THR A 216 0.55 23.51 -0.67
N GLY A 217 0.55 24.23 0.45
CA GLY A 217 0.01 25.58 0.56
C GLY A 217 -1.43 25.64 1.06
N PRO A 218 -2.08 26.81 0.97
CA PRO A 218 -3.41 27.03 1.57
C PRO A 218 -4.50 26.08 1.06
N GLY A 219 -4.39 25.63 -0.21
CA GLY A 219 -5.36 24.72 -0.84
C GLY A 219 -5.37 23.29 -0.29
N VAL A 220 -4.51 22.99 0.69
CA VAL A 220 -4.54 21.73 1.43
C VAL A 220 -5.71 21.67 2.42
N LEU A 221 -6.15 22.83 2.92
CA LEU A 221 -7.41 22.95 3.65
C LEU A 221 -8.55 23.11 2.64
N ARG A 222 -9.59 22.30 2.79
CA ARG A 222 -10.74 22.31 1.89
C ARG A 222 -11.95 22.90 2.57
N TYR A 223 -12.57 23.86 1.92
CA TYR A 223 -13.80 24.51 2.39
C TYR A 223 -14.95 24.19 1.46
N ILE A 224 -16.19 24.32 1.94
CA ILE A 224 -17.35 24.19 1.07
C ILE A 224 -17.27 25.26 -0.01
N ARG A 225 -17.45 24.88 -1.28
CA ARG A 225 -17.32 25.77 -2.47
C ARG A 225 -15.95 26.48 -2.58
N ASP A 226 -14.91 25.93 -1.94
CA ASP A 226 -13.58 26.56 -1.84
C ASP A 226 -13.61 27.99 -1.29
N ASP A 227 -14.65 28.30 -0.50
CA ASP A 227 -14.85 29.60 0.14
C ASP A 227 -14.45 29.53 1.61
N PRO A 228 -13.40 30.27 2.05
CA PRO A 228 -12.95 30.29 3.45
C PRO A 228 -14.00 30.79 4.44
N GLU A 229 -15.03 31.49 3.99
CA GLU A 229 -16.15 31.92 4.85
C GLU A 229 -17.11 30.78 5.18
N LEU A 230 -17.07 29.68 4.42
CA LEU A 230 -17.90 28.51 4.63
C LEU A 230 -17.21 27.45 5.50
N PRO A 231 -17.98 26.52 6.11
CA PRO A 231 -17.39 25.48 6.96
C PRO A 231 -16.31 24.66 6.25
N MET A 232 -15.20 24.45 6.96
CA MET A 232 -14.12 23.56 6.53
C MET A 232 -14.63 22.12 6.44
N ARG A 233 -14.03 21.34 5.53
CA ARG A 233 -14.26 19.90 5.36
C ARG A 233 -13.09 19.12 5.95
N ALA A 234 -13.37 18.09 6.74
CA ALA A 234 -12.32 17.21 7.27
C ALA A 234 -11.66 16.41 6.13
N THR A 235 -10.33 16.46 6.05
CA THR A 235 -9.56 15.82 4.97
C THR A 235 -8.56 14.78 5.47
N SER A 236 -8.11 14.87 6.72
CA SER A 236 -7.00 14.05 7.24
C SER A 236 -5.76 14.15 6.33
N THR A 237 -4.90 13.13 6.32
CA THR A 237 -3.82 12.97 5.35
C THR A 237 -4.28 12.56 3.96
N SER A 238 -5.59 12.46 3.71
CA SER A 238 -6.12 12.28 2.37
C SER A 238 -6.13 13.60 1.59
N VAL A 239 -6.13 14.77 2.24
CA VAL A 239 -6.17 16.11 1.58
C VAL A 239 -7.41 16.36 0.69
N ASP A 240 -8.16 15.31 0.35
CA ASP A 240 -9.45 15.31 -0.32
C ASP A 240 -10.52 14.73 0.61
N PRO A 241 -11.58 15.51 0.92
CA PRO A 241 -12.65 15.09 1.83
C PRO A 241 -13.51 13.96 1.26
N ASN A 242 -13.61 13.80 -0.07
CA ASN A 242 -14.35 12.72 -0.69
C ASN A 242 -13.61 11.39 -0.56
N VAL A 243 -12.26 11.41 -0.60
CA VAL A 243 -11.45 10.20 -0.41
C VAL A 243 -11.54 9.72 1.03
N LEU A 244 -11.39 10.63 2.01
CA LEU A 244 -11.63 10.29 3.42
C LEU A 244 -13.06 9.78 3.63
N GLY A 245 -14.07 10.49 3.11
CA GLY A 245 -15.47 10.08 3.20
C GLY A 245 -15.75 8.69 2.60
N SER A 246 -15.13 8.37 1.47
CA SER A 246 -15.27 7.07 0.81
C SER A 246 -14.68 5.94 1.65
N LEU A 247 -13.49 6.15 2.22
CA LEU A 247 -12.87 5.20 3.15
C LEU A 247 -13.77 4.95 4.37
N LEU A 248 -14.30 6.00 4.99
CA LEU A 248 -15.16 5.89 6.16
C LEU A 248 -16.50 5.21 5.83
N ASN A 249 -17.11 5.52 4.70
CA ASN A 249 -18.36 4.88 4.27
C ASN A 249 -18.18 3.37 4.03
N ILE A 250 -17.11 2.97 3.33
CA ILE A 250 -16.82 1.55 3.08
C ILE A 250 -16.53 0.83 4.40
N THR A 251 -15.71 1.43 5.28
CA THR A 251 -15.36 0.81 6.56
C THR A 251 -16.53 0.76 7.55
N LEU A 252 -17.46 1.72 7.52
CA LEU A 252 -18.72 1.63 8.25
C LEU A 252 -19.60 0.49 7.70
N GLY A 253 -19.71 0.37 6.38
CA GLY A 253 -20.45 -0.74 5.74
C GLY A 253 -19.90 -2.12 6.11
N ILE A 254 -18.59 -2.22 6.36
CA ILE A 254 -17.94 -3.45 6.83
C ILE A 254 -18.09 -3.61 8.35
N GLY A 255 -17.85 -2.55 9.12
CA GLY A 255 -17.70 -2.57 10.57
C GLY A 255 -19.02 -2.61 11.34
N VAL A 256 -20.05 -1.88 10.88
CA VAL A 256 -21.35 -1.82 11.57
C VAL A 256 -22.01 -3.21 11.67
N PRO A 257 -22.07 -4.02 10.58
CA PRO A 257 -22.59 -5.38 10.69
C PRO A 257 -21.85 -6.26 11.70
N GLN A 258 -20.56 -6.01 11.95
CA GLN A 258 -19.77 -6.78 12.92
C GLN A 258 -20.28 -6.60 14.35
N LEU A 259 -20.87 -5.44 14.69
CA LEU A 259 -21.43 -5.17 16.02
C LEU A 259 -22.64 -6.06 16.33
N PHE A 260 -23.32 -6.57 15.30
CA PHE A 260 -24.51 -7.41 15.42
C PHE A 260 -24.26 -8.87 15.02
N ALA A 261 -23.05 -9.19 14.55
CA ALA A 261 -22.72 -10.54 14.10
C ALA A 261 -22.55 -11.49 15.29
N ALA A 262 -23.11 -12.70 15.18
CA ALA A 262 -22.94 -13.73 16.22
C ALA A 262 -21.48 -14.19 16.40
N ARG A 263 -20.65 -14.01 15.36
CA ARG A 263 -19.20 -14.28 15.37
C ARG A 263 -18.48 -13.10 14.70
N PRO A 264 -18.19 -12.02 15.44
CA PRO A 264 -17.54 -10.86 14.87
C PRO A 264 -16.11 -11.18 14.42
N LEU A 265 -15.69 -10.50 13.36
CA LEU A 265 -14.28 -10.41 12.96
C LEU A 265 -13.53 -9.38 13.82
N LEU A 266 -14.22 -8.55 14.60
CA LEU A 266 -13.60 -7.63 15.56
C LEU A 266 -13.16 -8.31 16.85
#